data_AF-A0A821F6K1-F1
#
_entry.id   AF-A0A821F6K1-F1
#
_cell.length_a   1.000
_cell.length_b   1.000
_cell.length_c   1.000
_cell.angle_alpha   90.00
_cell.angle_beta   90.00
_cell.angle_gamma   90.00
#
_symmetry.space_group_name_H-M   'P 1'
#
loop_
_entity.id
_entity.type
_entity.pdbx_description
1 polymer ?
#
loop_
_entity_poly.entity_id
_entity_poly.type
_entity_poly.pdbx_seq_one_letter_code
_entity_poly.pdbx_strand_id
1 'polypeptide(L)'
;MASSYVTSGSGYFQLTLNGNLTTPIIIQEAPNQPRTIIQCLQVGTSAQNIMNIQGSNFMIKAIVFAKRSRGIRIGPSTTTNAIFDNIYIYNTTGTSFSADDVGNEYVNITLRNSEMTNTNALTATPGECVYFGCVNHLRSRAGFQVKSGSYNVVGPCIIIYDDYDRGRNLVDGNLAINARTADLGIQCTSGTTITNNVVINASINITISGNTVYMSRSDASLRLNGVTNKNITISNNVLYCAHQLSIKATNDLTGASGYNNAANGTISATGIQPDGILAIFSTNRLFQVLYGYNGIGRSMSTLTIGAYKYSTTNNSSVMTTNDFKCDSSTAPVLQYPLTC
;
A
#
# COMPACT_ATOMS: atom_id res chain seq x y z
N MET A 1 -19.47 -19.92 14.13
CA MET A 1 -19.29 -20.36 12.73
C MET A 1 -19.39 -19.12 11.85
N ALA A 2 -18.43 -18.86 10.96
CA ALA A 2 -18.52 -17.72 10.03
C ALA A 2 -19.64 -17.95 9.02
N SER A 3 -20.47 -16.94 8.80
CA SER A 3 -21.45 -16.96 7.71
C SER A 3 -20.71 -16.79 6.39
N SER A 4 -20.78 -17.82 5.52
CA SER A 4 -20.16 -17.79 4.21
C SER A 4 -21.23 -17.59 3.13
N TYR A 5 -21.05 -16.56 2.32
CA TYR A 5 -21.84 -16.35 1.10
C TYR A 5 -20.99 -16.77 -0.10
N VAL A 6 -21.54 -17.67 -0.91
CA VAL A 6 -20.86 -18.27 -2.05
C VAL A 6 -21.68 -18.00 -3.30
N THR A 7 -21.07 -17.39 -4.32
CA THR A 7 -21.64 -17.47 -5.67
C THR A 7 -21.25 -18.82 -6.29
N SER A 8 -22.27 -19.59 -6.69
CA SER A 8 -22.07 -20.80 -7.50
C SER A 8 -22.32 -20.46 -8.97
N GLY A 9 -21.32 -20.66 -9.83
CA GLY A 9 -21.38 -20.31 -11.26
C GLY A 9 -20.58 -19.04 -11.60
N SER A 10 -20.64 -18.59 -12.86
CA SER A 10 -19.80 -17.51 -13.42
C SER A 10 -20.12 -16.10 -12.90
N GLY A 11 -20.86 -16.02 -11.79
CA GLY A 11 -21.42 -14.80 -11.23
C GLY A 11 -20.51 -14.15 -10.19
N TYR A 12 -20.56 -12.83 -10.18
CA TYR A 12 -20.04 -11.96 -9.15
C TYR A 12 -21.20 -11.24 -8.46
N PHE A 13 -20.97 -10.67 -7.28
CA PHE A 13 -21.94 -9.77 -6.67
C PHE A 13 -21.89 -8.41 -7.37
N GLN A 14 -22.99 -7.95 -7.96
CA GLN A 14 -23.13 -6.57 -8.44
C GLN A 14 -23.99 -5.78 -7.45
N LEU A 15 -23.41 -4.73 -6.86
CA LEU A 15 -24.11 -3.84 -5.94
C LEU A 15 -24.10 -2.40 -6.48
N THR A 16 -25.26 -1.75 -6.42
CA THR A 16 -25.41 -0.32 -6.67
C THR A 16 -25.98 0.31 -5.40
N LEU A 17 -25.17 1.09 -4.68
CA LEU A 17 -25.51 1.68 -3.39
C LEU A 17 -25.55 3.20 -3.52
N ASN A 18 -26.72 3.81 -3.38
CA ASN A 18 -26.90 5.26 -3.42
C ASN A 18 -27.49 5.76 -2.11
N GLY A 19 -26.61 6.06 -1.15
CA GLY A 19 -26.98 6.81 0.04
C GLY A 19 -26.88 8.32 -0.21
N ASN A 20 -27.01 9.10 0.86
CA ASN A 20 -26.68 10.53 0.85
C ASN A 20 -25.70 10.86 1.99
N LEU A 21 -25.19 12.09 2.02
CA LEU A 21 -24.17 12.51 3.00
C LEU A 21 -24.63 12.41 4.47
N THR A 22 -25.93 12.56 4.75
CA THR A 22 -26.47 12.52 6.12
C THR A 22 -26.98 11.14 6.51
N THR A 23 -27.36 10.31 5.53
CA THR A 23 -27.81 8.93 5.70
C THR A 23 -27.11 8.02 4.69
N PRO A 24 -25.82 7.69 4.91
CA PRO A 24 -25.09 6.79 4.04
C PRO A 24 -25.63 5.35 4.17
N ILE A 25 -25.47 4.56 3.10
CA ILE A 25 -25.77 3.12 3.17
C ILE A 25 -24.58 2.43 3.82
N ILE A 26 -24.80 1.71 4.93
CA ILE A 26 -23.75 0.97 5.64
C ILE A 26 -24.02 -0.52 5.51
N ILE A 27 -23.10 -1.25 4.88
CA ILE A 27 -23.06 -2.71 4.89
C ILE A 27 -21.95 -3.12 5.84
N GLN A 28 -22.33 -3.78 6.93
CA GLN A 28 -21.39 -4.23 7.93
C GLN A 28 -21.78 -5.57 8.51
N GLU A 29 -20.82 -6.23 9.13
CA GLU A 29 -21.08 -7.39 9.98
C GLU A 29 -22.05 -7.04 11.11
N ALA A 30 -22.96 -7.97 11.41
CA ALA A 30 -23.84 -7.83 12.57
C ALA A 30 -23.03 -7.90 13.87
N PRO A 31 -23.37 -7.10 14.89
CA PRO A 31 -22.67 -7.14 16.17
C PRO A 31 -22.61 -8.55 16.77
N ASN A 32 -21.46 -8.90 17.33
CA ASN A 32 -21.21 -10.18 18.00
C ASN A 32 -21.35 -11.43 17.11
N GLN A 33 -21.33 -11.27 15.78
CA GLN A 33 -21.22 -12.40 14.86
C GLN A 33 -19.75 -12.68 14.54
N PRO A 34 -19.44 -13.86 13.99
CA PRO A 34 -18.13 -14.14 13.38
C PRO A 34 -18.07 -13.59 11.96
N ARG A 35 -16.90 -13.05 11.58
CA ARG A 35 -16.70 -12.30 10.32
C ARG A 35 -17.37 -12.94 9.12
N THR A 36 -18.22 -12.17 8.45
CA THR A 36 -18.83 -12.57 7.18
C THR A 36 -17.77 -12.75 6.11
N ILE A 37 -17.78 -13.91 5.45
CA ILE A 37 -16.88 -14.23 4.33
C ILE A 37 -17.71 -14.26 3.05
N ILE A 38 -17.35 -13.40 2.10
CA ILE A 38 -17.86 -13.41 0.73
C ILE A 38 -16.78 -14.07 -0.13
N GLN A 39 -17.09 -15.21 -0.73
CA GLN A 39 -16.11 -15.95 -1.53
C GLN A 39 -16.69 -16.36 -2.88
N CYS A 40 -15.83 -16.30 -3.91
CA CYS A 40 -16.09 -16.91 -5.20
C CYS A 40 -15.35 -18.25 -5.26
N LEU A 41 -16.06 -19.34 -5.55
CA LEU A 41 -15.43 -20.68 -5.59
C LEU A 41 -15.03 -21.13 -7.00
N GLN A 42 -15.41 -20.37 -8.03
CA GLN A 42 -15.13 -20.73 -9.41
C GLN A 42 -13.68 -20.43 -9.77
N VAL A 43 -13.03 -21.42 -10.39
CA VAL A 43 -11.74 -21.29 -11.09
C VAL A 43 -12.07 -21.33 -12.59
N GLY A 44 -11.85 -20.24 -13.32
CA GLY A 44 -12.21 -20.17 -14.74
C GLY A 44 -11.69 -18.91 -15.42
N THR A 45 -11.46 -19.01 -16.74
CA THR A 45 -10.63 -18.11 -17.56
C THR A 45 -11.15 -16.70 -17.77
N SER A 46 -12.40 -16.40 -17.41
CA SER A 46 -12.91 -15.03 -17.29
C SER A 46 -12.87 -14.63 -15.82
N ALA A 47 -11.70 -14.23 -15.31
CA ALA A 47 -11.55 -13.76 -13.94
C ALA A 47 -12.44 -12.53 -13.68
N GLN A 48 -13.67 -12.79 -13.22
CA GLN A 48 -14.58 -11.79 -12.67
C GLN A 48 -14.05 -11.34 -11.29
N ASN A 49 -14.58 -10.25 -10.74
CA ASN A 49 -14.35 -9.83 -9.35
C ASN A 49 -15.26 -10.62 -8.40
N ILE A 50 -14.94 -10.73 -7.12
CA ILE A 50 -15.87 -11.26 -6.10
C ILE A 50 -17.06 -10.31 -6.02
N MET A 51 -16.78 -9.01 -6.06
CA MET A 51 -17.79 -7.96 -5.99
C MET A 51 -17.45 -6.81 -6.94
N ASN A 52 -18.42 -6.42 -7.75
CA ASN A 52 -18.49 -5.11 -8.37
C ASN A 52 -19.43 -4.24 -7.52
N ILE A 53 -18.97 -3.06 -7.15
CA ILE A 53 -19.74 -2.13 -6.34
C ILE A 53 -19.65 -0.72 -6.92
N GLN A 54 -20.77 -0.01 -6.93
CA GLN A 54 -20.82 1.37 -7.43
C GLN A 54 -21.87 2.20 -6.69
N GLY A 55 -21.83 3.52 -6.90
CA GLY A 55 -22.84 4.46 -6.42
C GLY A 55 -22.25 5.57 -5.56
N SER A 56 -22.98 6.05 -4.55
CA SER A 56 -22.54 7.17 -3.74
C SER A 56 -22.89 7.04 -2.27
N ASN A 57 -22.04 7.63 -1.41
CA ASN A 57 -22.27 7.75 0.04
C ASN A 57 -22.59 6.41 0.70
N PHE A 58 -21.64 5.48 0.62
CA PHE A 58 -21.77 4.16 1.25
C PHE A 58 -20.51 3.74 2.01
N MET A 59 -20.68 2.80 2.92
CA MET A 59 -19.60 2.20 3.68
C MET A 59 -19.71 0.68 3.69
N ILE A 60 -18.59 0.00 3.46
CA ILE A 60 -18.42 -1.44 3.66
C ILE A 60 -17.47 -1.65 4.84
N LYS A 61 -17.90 -2.38 5.88
CA LYS A 61 -17.11 -2.52 7.11
C LYS A 61 -17.03 -3.95 7.64
N ALA A 62 -15.82 -4.36 8.06
CA ALA A 62 -15.58 -5.63 8.75
C ALA A 62 -16.01 -6.88 7.94
N ILE A 63 -15.86 -6.84 6.61
CA ILE A 63 -16.19 -7.95 5.71
C ILE A 63 -14.91 -8.57 5.16
N VAL A 64 -14.92 -9.89 5.02
CA VAL A 64 -13.84 -10.68 4.43
C VAL A 64 -14.21 -11.07 2.99
N PHE A 65 -13.29 -10.88 2.06
CA PHE A 65 -13.40 -11.29 0.67
C PHE A 65 -12.31 -12.30 0.35
N ALA A 66 -12.65 -13.46 -0.20
CA ALA A 66 -11.66 -14.52 -0.36
C ALA A 66 -11.85 -15.38 -1.62
N LYS A 67 -10.71 -15.94 -2.06
CA LYS A 67 -10.59 -17.07 -3.01
C LYS A 67 -10.92 -16.78 -4.48
N ARG A 68 -10.10 -17.40 -5.35
CA ARG A 68 -10.34 -17.86 -6.75
C ARG A 68 -10.83 -16.84 -7.79
N SER A 69 -11.01 -15.58 -7.41
CA SER A 69 -11.44 -14.47 -8.26
C SER A 69 -10.61 -13.22 -7.93
N ARG A 70 -10.76 -12.13 -8.71
CA ARG A 70 -10.27 -10.80 -8.29
C ARG A 70 -11.11 -10.32 -7.09
N GLY A 71 -10.64 -9.41 -6.26
CA GLY A 71 -11.37 -9.02 -5.05
C GLY A 71 -12.56 -8.10 -5.31
N ILE A 72 -12.46 -6.84 -4.89
CA ILE A 72 -13.50 -5.83 -5.07
C ILE A 72 -13.11 -4.91 -6.23
N ARG A 73 -14.04 -4.63 -7.12
CA ARG A 73 -13.93 -3.57 -8.15
C ARG A 73 -14.96 -2.49 -7.90
N ILE A 74 -14.52 -1.24 -7.88
CA ILE A 74 -15.38 -0.06 -7.89
C ILE A 74 -15.72 0.29 -9.34
N GLY A 75 -16.98 0.10 -9.73
CA GLY A 75 -17.45 0.24 -11.10
C GLY A 75 -18.62 -0.72 -11.42
N PRO A 76 -19.17 -0.67 -12.66
CA PRO A 76 -18.69 0.06 -13.84
C PRO A 76 -19.20 1.49 -14.03
N SER A 77 -19.66 2.18 -12.99
CA SER A 77 -20.06 3.60 -13.04
C SER A 77 -19.25 4.46 -12.06
N THR A 78 -19.29 5.79 -12.28
CA THR A 78 -18.78 6.80 -11.34
C THR A 78 -19.22 6.51 -9.91
N THR A 79 -18.25 6.58 -8.99
CA THR A 79 -18.48 6.31 -7.56
C THR A 79 -17.92 7.42 -6.70
N THR A 80 -18.68 7.87 -5.70
CA THR A 80 -18.29 8.98 -4.83
C THR A 80 -18.54 8.72 -3.35
N ASN A 81 -17.69 9.25 -2.47
CA ASN A 81 -17.84 9.17 -1.00
C ASN A 81 -18.04 7.72 -0.49
N ALA A 82 -17.19 6.80 -0.95
CA ALA A 82 -17.22 5.40 -0.56
C ALA A 82 -16.13 5.11 0.47
N ILE A 83 -16.47 4.40 1.55
CA ILE A 83 -15.53 4.02 2.60
C ILE A 83 -15.47 2.50 2.74
N PHE A 84 -14.27 1.94 2.68
CA PHE A 84 -13.97 0.54 2.96
C PHE A 84 -13.11 0.49 4.21
N ASP A 85 -13.67 -0.05 5.29
CA ASP A 85 -13.08 0.02 6.63
C ASP A 85 -12.92 -1.37 7.24
N ASN A 86 -11.70 -1.73 7.62
CA ASN A 86 -11.42 -3.03 8.25
C ASN A 86 -11.90 -4.22 7.40
N ILE A 87 -11.72 -4.13 6.08
CA ILE A 87 -11.95 -5.28 5.19
C ILE A 87 -10.68 -6.12 5.09
N TYR A 88 -10.85 -7.42 4.85
CA TYR A 88 -9.74 -8.33 4.61
C TYR A 88 -9.93 -9.06 3.30
N ILE A 89 -8.97 -8.93 2.37
CA ILE A 89 -9.02 -9.58 1.06
C ILE A 89 -7.84 -10.55 0.94
N TYR A 90 -8.10 -11.82 0.64
CA TYR A 90 -7.01 -12.79 0.53
C TYR A 90 -7.23 -13.92 -0.47
N ASN A 91 -6.12 -14.53 -0.92
CA ASN A 91 -6.10 -15.65 -1.86
C ASN A 91 -6.88 -15.37 -3.16
N THR A 92 -6.74 -14.14 -3.68
CA THR A 92 -7.33 -13.74 -4.97
C THR A 92 -6.50 -14.28 -6.13
N THR A 93 -7.10 -14.44 -7.31
CA THR A 93 -6.39 -14.82 -8.56
C THR A 93 -5.74 -13.63 -9.27
N GLY A 94 -6.00 -12.40 -8.81
CA GLY A 94 -5.43 -11.17 -9.35
C GLY A 94 -5.60 -10.02 -8.36
N THR A 95 -5.86 -8.83 -8.88
CA THR A 95 -6.03 -7.60 -8.10
C THR A 95 -7.07 -7.75 -6.98
N SER A 96 -6.72 -7.37 -5.75
CA SER A 96 -7.64 -7.46 -4.60
C SER A 96 -8.63 -6.31 -4.52
N PHE A 97 -8.21 -5.10 -4.87
CA PHE A 97 -9.08 -3.93 -4.81
C PHE A 97 -8.77 -3.02 -6.00
N SER A 98 -9.76 -2.73 -6.83
CA SER A 98 -9.54 -1.87 -8.00
C SER A 98 -10.61 -0.79 -8.18
N ALA A 99 -10.19 0.32 -8.79
CA ALA A 99 -11.07 1.33 -9.38
C ALA A 99 -10.38 1.88 -10.64
N ASP A 100 -10.65 1.23 -11.77
CA ASP A 100 -9.84 1.35 -12.99
C ASP A 100 -10.64 1.44 -14.29
N ASP A 101 -11.94 1.68 -14.21
CA ASP A 101 -12.80 1.66 -15.38
C ASP A 101 -12.70 2.95 -16.18
N VAL A 102 -12.40 2.79 -17.47
CA VAL A 102 -12.28 3.87 -18.44
C VAL A 102 -13.55 4.73 -18.45
N GLY A 103 -13.38 6.04 -18.32
CA GLY A 103 -14.47 7.02 -18.40
C GLY A 103 -15.21 7.26 -17.08
N ASN A 104 -14.92 6.50 -16.03
CA ASN A 104 -15.53 6.71 -14.72
C ASN A 104 -14.71 7.64 -13.82
N GLU A 105 -15.39 8.35 -12.94
CA GLU A 105 -14.77 9.16 -11.90
C GLU A 105 -14.90 8.48 -10.53
N TYR A 106 -13.83 8.54 -9.76
CA TYR A 106 -13.76 7.97 -8.41
C TYR A 106 -13.36 9.08 -7.44
N VAL A 107 -14.29 9.56 -6.63
CA VAL A 107 -14.06 10.77 -5.80
C VAL A 107 -14.26 10.43 -4.33
N ASN A 108 -13.34 10.86 -3.46
CA ASN A 108 -13.39 10.62 -2.01
C ASN A 108 -13.56 9.13 -1.66
N ILE A 109 -12.70 8.30 -2.21
CA ILE A 109 -12.70 6.85 -1.95
C ILE A 109 -11.66 6.58 -0.86
N THR A 110 -12.12 6.04 0.26
CA THR A 110 -11.25 5.75 1.40
C THR A 110 -11.16 4.24 1.61
N LEU A 111 -9.95 3.70 1.62
CA LEU A 111 -9.64 2.35 2.04
C LEU A 111 -8.75 2.43 3.29
N ARG A 112 -9.28 2.02 4.44
CA ARG A 112 -8.59 2.17 5.72
C ARG A 112 -8.70 0.94 6.60
N ASN A 113 -7.73 0.77 7.51
CA ASN A 113 -7.65 -0.32 8.47
C ASN A 113 -7.76 -1.71 7.82
N SER A 114 -7.47 -1.79 6.52
CA SER A 114 -7.74 -2.97 5.70
C SER A 114 -6.47 -3.77 5.46
N GLU A 115 -6.64 -5.05 5.16
CA GLU A 115 -5.52 -5.95 4.88
C GLU A 115 -5.76 -6.67 3.57
N MET A 116 -4.71 -6.80 2.75
CA MET A 116 -4.71 -7.60 1.54
C MET A 116 -3.51 -8.55 1.54
N THR A 117 -3.73 -9.84 1.27
CA THR A 117 -2.64 -10.83 1.28
C THR A 117 -2.79 -11.88 0.19
N ASN A 118 -1.67 -12.45 -0.24
CA ASN A 118 -1.65 -13.56 -1.20
C ASN A 118 -2.47 -13.26 -2.46
N THR A 119 -2.29 -12.09 -3.04
CA THR A 119 -2.88 -11.78 -4.34
C THR A 119 -2.15 -12.56 -5.40
N ASN A 120 -2.90 -13.04 -6.39
CA ASN A 120 -2.39 -13.96 -7.39
C ASN A 120 -1.80 -15.27 -6.79
N ALA A 121 -2.39 -15.80 -5.71
CA ALA A 121 -1.94 -17.07 -5.11
C ALA A 121 -2.07 -18.28 -6.06
N LEU A 122 -2.81 -18.13 -7.16
CA LEU A 122 -3.29 -19.24 -7.98
C LEU A 122 -2.99 -19.09 -9.48
N THR A 123 -2.32 -18.00 -9.92
CA THR A 123 -1.97 -17.82 -11.34
C THR A 123 -0.54 -17.29 -11.50
N ALA A 124 0.00 -17.32 -12.73
CA ALA A 124 1.32 -16.78 -13.04
C ALA A 124 1.32 -15.25 -13.31
N THR A 125 0.14 -14.64 -13.44
CA THR A 125 0.01 -13.22 -13.83
C THR A 125 0.10 -12.32 -12.62
N PRO A 126 1.01 -11.33 -12.57
CA PRO A 126 1.09 -10.38 -11.46
C PRO A 126 -0.28 -9.81 -11.09
N GLY A 127 -0.57 -9.76 -9.78
CA GLY A 127 -1.78 -9.17 -9.26
C GLY A 127 -1.45 -8.24 -8.10
N GLU A 128 -2.07 -7.07 -8.08
CA GLU A 128 -1.83 -6.01 -7.10
C GLU A 128 -2.72 -6.18 -5.86
N CYS A 129 -2.36 -5.57 -4.74
CA CYS A 129 -3.32 -5.45 -3.64
C CYS A 129 -4.35 -4.36 -3.93
N VAL A 130 -3.87 -3.17 -4.28
CA VAL A 130 -4.70 -2.00 -4.60
C VAL A 130 -4.27 -1.45 -5.95
N TYR A 131 -5.23 -1.27 -6.84
CA TYR A 131 -5.02 -0.73 -8.18
C TYR A 131 -6.02 0.39 -8.47
N PHE A 132 -5.55 1.63 -8.38
CA PHE A 132 -6.35 2.78 -8.75
C PHE A 132 -5.85 3.38 -10.05
N GLY A 133 -6.76 3.46 -11.00
CA GLY A 133 -6.52 4.10 -12.28
C GLY A 133 -6.22 3.22 -13.46
N CYS A 134 -6.04 3.85 -14.61
CA CYS A 134 -5.70 3.17 -15.85
C CYS A 134 -4.69 4.04 -16.59
N VAL A 135 -3.59 3.43 -17.04
CA VAL A 135 -2.38 4.06 -17.63
C VAL A 135 -2.67 5.00 -18.82
N ASN A 136 -3.89 5.01 -19.35
CA ASN A 136 -4.24 5.81 -20.53
C ASN A 136 -5.50 6.68 -20.39
N HIS A 137 -6.28 6.61 -19.31
CA HIS A 137 -7.65 7.16 -19.36
C HIS A 137 -8.28 7.59 -18.03
N LEU A 138 -7.52 7.96 -17.01
CA LEU A 138 -8.16 8.58 -15.85
C LEU A 138 -8.50 10.04 -16.11
N ARG A 139 -9.81 10.29 -16.28
CA ARG A 139 -10.40 11.61 -16.05
C ARG A 139 -10.73 11.82 -14.55
N SER A 140 -10.09 11.11 -13.62
CA SER A 140 -10.50 11.17 -12.22
C SER A 140 -10.00 12.42 -11.51
N ARG A 141 -10.92 13.17 -10.90
CA ARG A 141 -10.66 13.98 -9.71
C ARG A 141 -10.50 13.06 -8.50
N ALA A 142 -9.49 12.20 -8.55
CA ALA A 142 -9.31 11.12 -7.59
C ALA A 142 -8.84 11.65 -6.23
N GLY A 143 -9.63 11.35 -5.20
CA GLY A 143 -9.23 11.49 -3.81
C GLY A 143 -9.14 10.11 -3.20
N PHE A 144 -8.09 9.35 -3.52
CA PHE A 144 -7.84 8.05 -2.90
C PHE A 144 -7.08 8.25 -1.60
N GLN A 145 -7.61 7.72 -0.50
CA GLN A 145 -6.85 7.57 0.73
C GLN A 145 -6.66 6.07 1.02
N VAL A 146 -5.41 5.62 1.00
CA VAL A 146 -5.05 4.22 1.29
C VAL A 146 -4.30 4.15 2.61
N LYS A 147 -4.86 3.42 3.57
CA LYS A 147 -4.31 3.11 4.90
C LYS A 147 -4.48 1.63 5.22
N SER A 148 -3.83 0.77 4.44
CA SER A 148 -3.90 -0.69 4.51
C SER A 148 -2.53 -1.36 4.70
N GLY A 149 -2.57 -2.62 5.15
CA GLY A 149 -1.43 -3.53 5.13
C GLY A 149 -1.49 -4.43 3.90
N SER A 150 -0.34 -4.77 3.32
CA SER A 150 -0.21 -5.68 2.19
C SER A 150 0.98 -6.61 2.35
N TYR A 151 0.76 -7.92 2.20
CA TYR A 151 1.79 -8.94 2.44
C TYR A 151 1.76 -10.03 1.37
N ASN A 152 2.94 -10.48 0.92
CA ASN A 152 3.12 -11.60 -0.01
C ASN A 152 2.34 -11.44 -1.34
N VAL A 153 2.56 -10.30 -1.99
CA VAL A 153 1.90 -9.88 -3.23
C VAL A 153 2.79 -10.25 -4.41
N VAL A 154 2.26 -10.59 -5.60
CA VAL A 154 3.09 -10.86 -6.80
C VAL A 154 3.34 -9.62 -7.67
N GLY A 155 2.46 -8.62 -7.61
CA GLY A 155 2.71 -7.29 -8.18
C GLY A 155 2.96 -6.26 -7.09
N PRO A 156 2.84 -4.96 -7.42
CA PRO A 156 2.88 -3.93 -6.41
C PRO A 156 1.79 -4.05 -5.35
N CYS A 157 2.11 -3.65 -4.12
CA CYS A 157 1.08 -3.62 -3.07
C CYS A 157 0.06 -2.52 -3.37
N ILE A 158 0.52 -1.31 -3.61
CA ILE A 158 -0.36 -0.17 -3.92
C ILE A 158 0.09 0.41 -5.25
N ILE A 159 -0.83 0.49 -6.21
CA ILE A 159 -0.67 1.26 -7.44
C ILE A 159 -1.70 2.38 -7.48
N ILE A 160 -1.22 3.60 -7.71
CA ILE A 160 -2.06 4.76 -8.04
C ILE A 160 -1.54 5.38 -9.33
N TYR A 161 -2.32 5.25 -10.39
CA TYR A 161 -2.21 6.08 -11.57
C TYR A 161 -3.14 7.28 -11.42
N ASP A 162 -2.61 8.47 -11.66
CA ASP A 162 -3.30 9.73 -11.88
C ASP A 162 -2.54 10.45 -12.98
N ASP A 163 -3.19 10.58 -14.13
CA ASP A 163 -2.54 11.05 -15.36
C ASP A 163 -2.42 12.58 -15.44
N TYR A 164 -2.99 13.35 -14.50
CA TYR A 164 -3.11 14.80 -14.71
C TYR A 164 -3.17 15.66 -13.43
N ASP A 165 -2.75 15.15 -12.27
CA ASP A 165 -2.78 15.92 -11.00
C ASP A 165 -4.19 16.49 -10.73
N ARG A 166 -5.22 15.73 -11.14
CA ARG A 166 -6.63 16.19 -11.14
C ARG A 166 -7.30 15.96 -9.80
N GLY A 167 -6.66 15.24 -8.90
CA GLY A 167 -7.08 15.07 -7.52
C GLY A 167 -5.88 14.96 -6.59
N ARG A 168 -6.16 14.93 -5.28
CA ARG A 168 -5.13 14.72 -4.26
C ARG A 168 -5.21 13.29 -3.78
N ASN A 169 -4.25 12.48 -4.19
CA ASN A 169 -4.12 11.11 -3.71
C ASN A 169 -3.22 11.06 -2.47
N LEU A 170 -3.57 10.21 -1.51
CA LEU A 170 -2.86 10.06 -0.25
C LEU A 170 -2.66 8.57 0.07
N VAL A 171 -1.40 8.17 0.21
CA VAL A 171 -1.00 6.84 0.70
C VAL A 171 -0.32 7.04 2.04
N ASP A 172 -1.04 6.77 3.14
CA ASP A 172 -0.60 7.13 4.49
C ASP A 172 -0.70 5.97 5.49
N GLY A 173 0.37 5.71 6.23
CA GLY A 173 0.34 4.74 7.34
C GLY A 173 0.21 3.28 6.89
N ASN A 174 0.73 2.93 5.71
CA ASN A 174 0.66 1.57 5.16
C ASN A 174 1.86 0.73 5.55
N LEU A 175 1.67 -0.59 5.61
CA LEU A 175 2.73 -1.58 5.74
C LEU A 175 2.72 -2.49 4.51
N ALA A 176 3.73 -2.37 3.65
CA ALA A 176 3.90 -3.20 2.45
C ALA A 176 5.09 -4.14 2.63
N ILE A 177 4.85 -5.45 2.64
CA ILE A 177 5.89 -6.46 2.84
C ILE A 177 5.88 -7.48 1.71
N ASN A 178 7.06 -7.81 1.20
CA ASN A 178 7.26 -8.91 0.25
C ASN A 178 6.39 -8.78 -1.00
N ALA A 179 6.48 -7.64 -1.71
CA ALA A 179 6.14 -7.63 -3.12
C ALA A 179 7.12 -8.56 -3.84
N ARG A 180 6.64 -9.75 -4.19
CA ARG A 180 7.33 -10.79 -4.94
C ARG A 180 7.35 -10.32 -6.39
N THR A 181 8.39 -10.68 -7.15
CA THR A 181 8.76 -10.04 -8.43
C THR A 181 9.40 -8.66 -8.20
N ALA A 182 10.25 -8.19 -9.12
CA ALA A 182 11.08 -6.99 -8.98
C ALA A 182 10.29 -5.66 -8.96
N ASP A 183 9.01 -5.74 -8.64
CA ASP A 183 8.04 -4.67 -8.63
C ASP A 183 8.08 -3.85 -7.32
N LEU A 184 7.42 -2.69 -7.37
CA LEU A 184 7.46 -1.70 -6.30
C LEU A 184 6.50 -2.09 -5.18
N GLY A 185 6.79 -1.74 -3.93
CA GLY A 185 5.81 -1.89 -2.84
C GLY A 185 4.68 -0.88 -3.03
N ILE A 186 5.06 0.38 -3.25
CA ILE A 186 4.12 1.47 -3.54
C ILE A 186 4.56 2.11 -4.86
N GLN A 187 3.66 2.10 -5.84
CA GLN A 187 3.85 2.71 -7.15
C GLN A 187 2.81 3.80 -7.33
N CYS A 188 3.25 5.04 -7.51
CA CYS A 188 2.34 6.15 -7.78
C CYS A 188 2.85 7.01 -8.93
N THR A 189 1.93 7.67 -9.64
CA THR A 189 2.24 8.79 -10.56
C THR A 189 1.98 10.15 -9.88
N SER A 190 2.03 11.23 -10.66
CA SER A 190 1.85 12.61 -10.20
C SER A 190 0.59 12.81 -9.34
N GLY A 191 0.62 13.81 -8.45
CA GLY A 191 -0.53 14.17 -7.60
C GLY A 191 -0.74 13.28 -6.37
N THR A 192 0.20 12.38 -6.08
CA THR A 192 0.14 11.52 -4.89
C THR A 192 1.10 11.97 -3.79
N THR A 193 0.58 12.06 -2.57
CA THR A 193 1.36 12.24 -1.33
C THR A 193 1.53 10.90 -0.64
N ILE A 194 2.78 10.49 -0.39
CA ILE A 194 3.13 9.20 0.24
C ILE A 194 3.80 9.45 1.58
N THR A 195 3.10 9.16 2.69
CA THR A 195 3.59 9.49 4.04
C THR A 195 3.49 8.36 5.04
N ASN A 196 4.43 8.31 5.99
CA ASN A 196 4.36 7.40 7.14
C ASN A 196 4.20 5.91 6.78
N ASN A 197 4.71 5.47 5.62
CA ASN A 197 4.62 4.07 5.20
C ASN A 197 5.89 3.30 5.57
N VAL A 198 5.70 2.03 5.89
CA VAL A 198 6.79 1.07 6.09
C VAL A 198 6.77 0.09 4.92
N VAL A 199 7.83 0.09 4.12
CA VAL A 199 7.96 -0.76 2.95
C VAL A 199 9.17 -1.67 3.15
N ILE A 200 8.90 -2.95 3.37
CA ILE A 200 9.93 -3.96 3.60
C ILE A 200 10.01 -4.83 2.36
N ASN A 201 11.22 -4.99 1.83
CA ASN A 201 11.48 -5.90 0.73
C ASN A 201 10.72 -5.53 -0.56
N ALA A 202 10.55 -4.21 -0.79
CA ALA A 202 9.92 -3.59 -1.96
C ALA A 202 10.34 -2.10 -2.09
N SER A 203 9.96 -1.38 -3.16
CA SER A 203 10.36 0.03 -3.43
C SER A 203 9.21 1.05 -3.55
N ILE A 204 9.51 2.36 -3.56
CA ILE A 204 8.53 3.48 -3.61
C ILE A 204 8.76 4.41 -4.84
N ASN A 205 7.71 5.10 -5.33
CA ASN A 205 7.77 6.19 -6.32
C ASN A 205 6.87 7.43 -5.96
N ILE A 206 7.46 8.65 -5.96
CA ILE A 206 6.88 10.05 -5.84
C ILE A 206 6.47 10.59 -4.44
N THR A 207 6.65 11.92 -4.23
CA THR A 207 6.59 12.76 -2.99
C THR A 207 6.43 12.03 -1.67
N ILE A 208 7.52 12.00 -0.92
CA ILE A 208 7.80 10.93 0.04
C ILE A 208 8.24 11.57 1.34
N SER A 209 7.42 11.48 2.38
CA SER A 209 7.81 11.95 3.71
C SER A 209 7.57 10.97 4.84
N GLY A 210 8.57 10.76 5.70
CA GLY A 210 8.40 9.91 6.89
C GLY A 210 8.28 8.42 6.58
N ASN A 211 8.81 7.95 5.44
CA ASN A 211 8.73 6.55 5.05
C ASN A 211 9.99 5.79 5.47
N THR A 212 9.82 4.52 5.83
CA THR A 212 10.92 3.58 6.07
C THR A 212 10.92 2.53 4.97
N VAL A 213 11.99 2.47 4.18
CA VAL A 213 12.23 1.42 3.19
C VAL A 213 13.40 0.56 3.62
N TYR A 214 13.17 -0.74 3.77
CA TYR A 214 14.19 -1.68 4.26
C TYR A 214 14.35 -2.86 3.30
N MET A 215 15.58 -3.09 2.84
CA MET A 215 16.00 -4.19 1.98
C MET A 215 15.15 -4.33 0.70
N SER A 216 14.92 -3.24 -0.04
CA SER A 216 14.24 -3.31 -1.35
C SER A 216 14.84 -4.43 -2.22
N ARG A 217 13.99 -5.07 -3.04
CA ARG A 217 14.45 -6.05 -4.05
C ARG A 217 14.72 -5.43 -5.42
N SER A 218 14.16 -4.25 -5.67
CA SER A 218 14.37 -3.54 -6.93
C SER A 218 15.75 -2.87 -6.93
N ASP A 219 16.23 -2.31 -8.04
CA ASP A 219 17.57 -1.67 -8.06
C ASP A 219 17.71 -0.41 -7.18
N ALA A 220 16.63 0.05 -6.52
CA ALA A 220 16.68 1.17 -5.56
C ALA A 220 15.61 1.10 -4.45
N SER A 221 15.85 1.72 -3.28
CA SER A 221 14.78 1.91 -2.28
C SER A 221 13.68 2.84 -2.79
N LEU A 222 14.10 3.95 -3.39
CA LEU A 222 13.27 4.96 -4.01
C LEU A 222 13.64 5.09 -5.48
N ARG A 223 12.67 4.84 -6.36
CA ARG A 223 12.79 5.10 -7.81
C ARG A 223 11.95 6.30 -8.20
N LEU A 224 12.55 7.23 -8.93
CA LEU A 224 11.91 8.41 -9.52
C LEU A 224 12.04 8.31 -11.04
N ASN A 225 11.33 7.35 -11.62
CA ASN A 225 11.36 7.09 -13.05
C ASN A 225 10.38 8.01 -13.78
N GLY A 226 10.85 8.68 -14.83
CA GLY A 226 9.99 9.52 -15.67
C GLY A 226 9.43 10.77 -14.99
N VAL A 227 9.87 11.08 -13.77
CA VAL A 227 9.43 12.30 -13.08
C VAL A 227 10.10 13.49 -13.73
N THR A 228 9.32 14.37 -14.33
CA THR A 228 9.78 15.64 -14.95
C THR A 228 9.39 16.86 -14.12
N ASN A 229 8.55 16.66 -13.11
CA ASN A 229 8.10 17.72 -12.22
C ASN A 229 9.22 18.10 -11.24
N LYS A 230 9.50 19.40 -11.16
CA LYS A 230 10.55 19.96 -10.30
C LYS A 230 10.09 20.15 -8.85
N ASN A 231 8.79 20.02 -8.56
CA ASN A 231 8.22 20.20 -7.22
C ASN A 231 8.16 18.90 -6.41
N ILE A 232 9.23 18.11 -6.40
CA ILE A 232 9.31 16.89 -5.59
C ILE A 232 9.90 17.24 -4.24
N THR A 233 9.26 16.79 -3.16
CA THR A 233 9.84 16.81 -1.83
C THR A 233 10.08 15.39 -1.34
N ILE A 234 11.31 15.11 -0.92
CA ILE A 234 11.70 13.85 -0.28
C ILE A 234 12.21 14.21 1.11
N SER A 235 11.51 13.81 2.17
CA SER A 235 11.95 14.21 3.52
C SER A 235 11.72 13.21 4.63
N ASN A 236 12.55 13.26 5.67
CA ASN A 236 12.39 12.43 6.88
C ASN A 236 12.30 10.92 6.57
N ASN A 237 12.92 10.44 5.50
CA ASN A 237 12.86 9.03 5.12
C ASN A 237 14.07 8.25 5.62
N VAL A 238 13.87 6.96 5.90
CA VAL A 238 14.94 6.00 6.17
C VAL A 238 14.98 5.02 5.01
N LEU A 239 16.05 5.06 4.21
CA LEU A 239 16.25 4.24 3.02
C LEU A 239 17.43 3.29 3.23
N TYR A 240 17.16 2.06 3.63
CA TYR A 240 18.19 1.06 3.90
C TYR A 240 18.22 -0.01 2.80
N CYS A 241 19.19 0.10 1.89
CA CYS A 241 19.42 -0.84 0.79
C CYS A 241 20.92 -1.15 0.67
N ALA A 242 21.45 -1.98 1.57
CA ALA A 242 22.89 -2.26 1.70
C ALA A 242 23.59 -2.75 0.41
N HIS A 243 22.85 -3.26 -0.58
CA HIS A 243 23.40 -3.83 -1.81
C HIS A 243 22.90 -3.14 -3.09
N GLN A 244 22.20 -2.00 -2.98
CA GLN A 244 21.53 -1.35 -4.10
C GLN A 244 21.56 0.17 -3.95
N LEU A 245 20.93 0.89 -4.88
CA LEU A 245 20.79 2.34 -4.77
C LEU A 245 19.80 2.67 -3.63
N SER A 246 20.06 3.70 -2.84
CA SER A 246 19.03 4.22 -1.94
C SER A 246 18.00 5.03 -2.73
N ILE A 247 18.48 5.83 -3.68
CA ILE A 247 17.66 6.66 -4.56
C ILE A 247 18.16 6.51 -5.99
N LYS A 248 17.26 6.24 -6.93
CA LYS A 248 17.51 6.24 -8.37
C LYS A 248 16.54 7.20 -9.05
N ALA A 249 17.06 8.14 -9.81
CA ALA A 249 16.28 9.00 -10.70
C ALA A 249 16.80 8.87 -12.13
N THR A 250 15.89 8.73 -13.10
CA THR A 250 16.26 8.63 -14.53
C THR A 250 16.36 9.99 -15.21
N ASN A 251 15.72 11.01 -14.63
CA ASN A 251 15.66 12.37 -15.17
C ASN A 251 16.44 13.33 -14.25
N ASP A 252 16.78 14.50 -14.78
CA ASP A 252 17.27 15.62 -13.98
C ASP A 252 16.16 16.13 -13.04
N LEU A 253 16.44 16.10 -11.74
CA LEU A 253 15.55 16.53 -10.69
C LEU A 253 15.86 17.95 -10.21
N THR A 254 16.55 18.78 -10.99
CA THR A 254 16.83 20.18 -10.64
C THR A 254 15.56 20.91 -10.19
N GLY A 255 15.51 21.28 -8.90
CA GLY A 255 14.37 21.89 -8.22
C GLY A 255 13.71 21.00 -7.15
N ALA A 256 13.96 19.69 -7.18
CA ALA A 256 13.54 18.78 -6.13
C ALA A 256 14.28 19.07 -4.83
N SER A 257 13.56 19.01 -3.72
CA SER A 257 14.08 19.26 -2.36
C SER A 257 14.20 17.95 -1.58
N GLY A 258 15.37 17.71 -0.99
CA GLY A 258 15.66 16.52 -0.19
C GLY A 258 16.21 16.88 1.20
N TYR A 259 15.40 16.74 2.27
CA TYR A 259 15.84 17.11 3.63
C TYR A 259 15.54 16.06 4.71
N ASN A 260 16.44 15.94 5.68
CA ASN A 260 16.40 14.99 6.79
C ASN A 260 16.23 13.52 6.38
N ASN A 261 16.78 13.12 5.23
CA ASN A 261 16.76 11.72 4.81
C ASN A 261 18.00 11.00 5.31
N ALA A 262 17.80 9.74 5.68
CA ALA A 262 18.83 8.85 6.17
C ALA A 262 18.93 7.68 5.17
N ALA A 263 20.08 7.55 4.49
CA ALA A 263 20.26 6.59 3.41
C ALA A 263 21.50 5.69 3.63
N ASN A 264 21.33 4.39 3.41
CA ASN A 264 22.42 3.42 3.30
C ASN A 264 22.36 2.77 1.92
N GLY A 265 23.33 3.12 1.07
CA GLY A 265 23.37 2.82 -0.36
C GLY A 265 23.81 4.04 -1.19
N THR A 266 23.93 3.86 -2.50
CA THR A 266 24.35 4.93 -3.43
C THR A 266 23.15 5.73 -3.92
N ILE A 267 23.32 7.04 -4.11
CA ILE A 267 22.33 7.89 -4.77
C ILE A 267 22.75 8.07 -6.22
N SER A 268 21.90 7.65 -7.15
CA SER A 268 22.05 7.87 -8.58
C SER A 268 20.94 8.81 -9.06
N ALA A 269 21.11 10.10 -8.80
CA ALA A 269 20.19 11.13 -9.23
C ALA A 269 20.94 12.43 -9.55
N THR A 270 20.62 13.07 -10.67
CA THR A 270 21.11 14.40 -11.03
C THR A 270 20.13 15.46 -10.51
N GLY A 271 20.63 16.57 -9.97
CA GLY A 271 19.79 17.74 -9.65
C GLY A 271 19.03 17.73 -8.33
N ILE A 272 19.11 16.66 -7.52
CA ILE A 272 18.63 16.73 -6.13
C ILE A 272 19.60 17.61 -5.34
N GLN A 273 19.16 18.80 -4.93
CA GLN A 273 19.95 19.62 -4.01
C GLN A 273 20.03 18.88 -2.67
N PRO A 274 21.25 18.51 -2.19
CA PRO A 274 21.42 17.68 -1.01
C PRO A 274 21.21 18.43 0.31
N ASP A 275 20.45 19.52 0.30
CA ASP A 275 20.17 20.38 1.45
C ASP A 275 19.40 19.59 2.53
N GLY A 276 20.14 18.79 3.30
CA GLY A 276 19.64 17.95 4.39
C GLY A 276 19.66 16.44 4.15
N ILE A 277 20.39 15.88 3.17
CA ILE A 277 20.70 14.44 3.21
C ILE A 277 21.71 14.20 4.34
N LEU A 278 21.18 13.84 5.51
CA LEU A 278 21.90 13.91 6.79
C LEU A 278 23.05 12.90 6.88
N ALA A 279 23.03 11.83 6.08
CA ALA A 279 24.16 10.93 5.92
C ALA A 279 24.00 9.95 4.75
N ILE A 280 25.05 9.80 3.95
CA ILE A 280 25.29 8.65 3.08
C ILE A 280 26.35 7.80 3.78
N PHE A 281 25.95 6.64 4.30
CA PHE A 281 26.89 5.73 4.96
C PHE A 281 27.40 4.69 3.96
N SER A 282 28.72 4.62 3.78
CA SER A 282 29.39 3.69 2.86
C SER A 282 29.76 2.33 3.47
N THR A 283 29.40 2.07 4.74
CA THR A 283 29.75 0.83 5.44
C THR A 283 28.53 0.21 6.13
N ASN A 284 28.52 -1.14 6.24
CA ASN A 284 27.48 -1.98 6.85
C ASN A 284 27.27 -1.76 8.37
N ARG A 285 27.45 -0.55 8.89
CA ARG A 285 27.09 -0.23 10.26
C ARG A 285 25.56 -0.15 10.34
N LEU A 286 25.00 -1.00 11.21
CA LEU A 286 23.57 -1.02 11.53
C LEU A 286 23.05 0.40 11.72
N PHE A 287 22.02 0.73 10.95
CA PHE A 287 21.36 2.01 10.99
C PHE A 287 20.64 2.14 12.34
N GLN A 288 21.27 2.78 13.31
CA GLN A 288 20.56 3.23 14.52
C GLN A 288 19.87 4.55 14.17
N VAL A 289 18.67 4.46 13.59
CA VAL A 289 17.84 5.65 13.34
C VAL A 289 17.48 6.27 14.69
N LEU A 290 17.98 7.48 14.94
CA LEU A 290 17.90 8.16 16.24
C LEU A 290 16.60 8.93 16.48
N TYR A 291 15.59 8.82 15.61
CA TYR A 291 14.41 9.68 15.64
C TYR A 291 13.12 8.87 15.81
N GLY A 292 12.35 9.18 16.86
CA GLY A 292 10.96 8.73 16.98
C GLY A 292 10.03 9.50 16.04
N TYR A 293 8.80 9.01 15.87
CA TYR A 293 7.71 9.61 15.06
C TYR A 293 7.45 11.11 15.39
N ASN A 294 7.89 11.59 16.56
CA ASN A 294 7.63 12.94 17.06
C ASN A 294 8.86 13.88 16.94
N GLY A 295 9.93 13.49 16.26
CA GLY A 295 11.18 14.26 16.20
C GLY A 295 11.99 14.28 17.50
N ILE A 296 11.59 13.49 18.51
CA ILE A 296 12.32 13.34 19.78
C ILE A 296 13.42 12.29 19.61
N GLY A 297 14.66 12.67 19.95
CA GLY A 297 15.81 11.78 19.95
C GLY A 297 15.64 10.62 20.94
N ARG A 298 15.98 9.40 20.53
CA ARG A 298 15.95 8.21 21.41
C ARG A 298 17.37 7.75 21.78
N SER A 299 17.49 7.14 22.97
CA SER A 299 18.74 6.56 23.48
C SER A 299 19.19 5.35 22.64
N MET A 300 20.50 5.23 22.40
CA MET A 300 21.15 4.23 21.52
C MET A 300 21.05 2.77 22.00
N SER A 301 20.42 2.50 23.14
CA SER A 301 20.39 1.17 23.76
C SER A 301 19.26 0.26 23.28
N THR A 302 18.28 0.76 22.52
CA THR A 302 17.10 -0.01 22.08
C THR A 302 16.73 0.28 20.63
N LEU A 303 16.98 -0.67 19.73
CA LEU A 303 16.50 -0.65 18.35
C LEU A 303 14.97 -0.79 18.35
N THR A 304 14.23 0.23 17.89
CA THR A 304 12.77 0.13 17.73
C THR A 304 12.40 0.41 16.28
N ILE A 305 12.30 -0.64 15.46
CA ILE A 305 11.59 -0.55 14.17
C ILE A 305 10.11 -0.77 14.49
N GLY A 306 9.38 0.32 14.73
CA GLY A 306 7.98 0.25 15.14
C GLY A 306 7.03 0.67 14.02
N ALA A 307 6.28 -0.27 13.45
CA ALA A 307 4.95 0.07 12.92
C ALA A 307 4.07 0.36 14.14
N TYR A 308 3.77 1.64 14.40
CA TYR A 308 2.99 2.01 15.58
C TYR A 308 1.53 1.60 15.39
N LYS A 309 0.98 0.86 16.35
CA LYS A 309 -0.48 0.77 16.51
C LYS A 309 -0.97 2.16 16.90
N TYR A 310 -1.86 2.74 16.10
CA TYR A 310 -2.55 3.98 16.47
C TYR A 310 -3.50 3.67 17.64
N SER A 311 -3.06 3.96 18.87
CA SER A 311 -3.87 3.92 20.09
C SER A 311 -4.12 5.37 20.54
N THR A 312 -5.37 5.72 20.82
CA THR A 312 -5.77 7.06 21.27
C THR A 312 -5.41 7.36 22.73
N THR A 313 -4.87 6.38 23.47
CA THR A 313 -4.46 6.56 24.86
C THR A 313 -3.21 5.71 25.13
N ASN A 314 -2.07 6.37 25.37
CA ASN A 314 -0.80 5.82 25.86
C ASN A 314 -0.23 4.60 25.11
N ASN A 315 0.66 4.84 24.14
CA ASN A 315 1.55 3.80 23.64
C ASN A 315 2.56 3.41 24.74
N SER A 316 2.32 2.30 25.44
CA SER A 316 3.32 1.71 26.33
C SER A 316 4.54 1.28 25.52
N SER A 317 5.71 1.71 25.96
CA SER A 317 6.97 1.81 25.23
C SER A 317 7.71 0.50 24.90
N VAL A 318 7.04 -0.64 24.82
CA VAL A 318 7.70 -1.92 24.50
C VAL A 318 6.78 -2.76 23.61
N MET A 319 7.07 -2.83 22.31
CA MET A 319 6.58 -3.95 21.49
C MET A 319 7.47 -5.15 21.78
N THR A 320 6.86 -6.27 22.12
CA THR A 320 7.59 -7.54 22.28
C THR A 320 7.61 -8.28 20.95
N THR A 321 8.55 -9.19 20.75
CA THR A 321 8.65 -10.02 19.53
C THR A 321 7.37 -10.81 19.22
N ASN A 322 6.47 -10.95 20.21
CA ASN A 322 5.17 -11.61 20.07
C ASN A 322 4.10 -10.75 19.34
N ASP A 323 4.36 -9.46 19.12
CA ASP A 323 3.41 -8.56 18.46
C ASP A 323 3.46 -8.67 16.92
N PHE A 324 4.44 -9.37 16.36
CA PHE A 324 4.50 -9.71 14.95
C PHE A 324 3.80 -11.06 14.69
N LYS A 325 2.60 -11.00 14.09
CA LYS A 325 1.98 -12.19 13.49
C LYS A 325 2.69 -12.57 12.20
N CYS A 326 3.83 -13.24 12.31
CA CYS A 326 4.30 -14.10 11.23
C CYS A 326 3.54 -15.43 11.35
N ASP A 327 2.61 -15.68 10.43
CA ASP A 327 2.00 -17.01 10.29
C ASP A 327 3.11 -18.00 9.89
N SER A 328 3.59 -18.75 10.88
CA SER A 328 4.69 -19.71 10.76
C SER A 328 4.33 -20.97 9.96
N SER A 329 3.12 -21.09 9.41
CA SER A 329 2.66 -22.39 8.93
C SER A 329 3.00 -22.74 7.47
N THR A 330 3.50 -21.84 6.60
CA THR A 330 3.84 -22.22 5.20
C THR A 330 4.94 -21.42 4.48
N ALA A 331 5.63 -20.46 5.10
CA ALA A 331 6.70 -19.72 4.41
C ALA A 331 8.06 -20.44 4.51
N PRO A 332 8.86 -20.54 3.43
CA PRO A 332 10.22 -21.06 3.52
C PRO A 332 11.02 -20.15 4.47
N VAL A 333 11.54 -20.77 5.52
CA VAL A 333 12.41 -20.13 6.52
C VAL A 333 13.67 -19.63 5.81
N LEU A 334 13.74 -18.33 5.53
CA LEU A 334 14.99 -17.65 5.23
C LEU A 334 15.74 -17.47 6.56
N GLN A 335 16.41 -18.53 6.99
CA GLN A 335 17.42 -18.48 8.03
C GLN A 335 18.67 -17.81 7.43
N TYR A 336 18.83 -16.52 7.66
CA TYR A 336 20.17 -15.93 7.67
C TYR A 336 20.72 -16.03 9.09
N PRO A 337 21.90 -16.63 9.31
CA PRO A 337 22.51 -16.62 10.63
C PRO A 337 22.96 -15.20 10.96
N LEU A 338 22.24 -14.54 11.87
CA LEU A 338 22.78 -13.42 12.62
C LEU A 338 23.79 -14.02 13.60
N THR A 339 25.06 -13.95 13.26
CA THR A 339 26.14 -14.11 14.24
C THR A 339 26.36 -12.75 14.90
N CYS A 340 26.26 -12.73 16.23
CA CYS A 340 26.58 -11.56 17.06
C CYS A 340 28.06 -11.20 16.97
#